data_AF-A0A842AH70-F1
#
_entry.id   AF-A0A842AH70-F1
#
_cell.length_a   1.000
_cell.length_b   1.000
_cell.length_c   1.000
_cell.angle_alpha   90.00
_cell.angle_beta   90.00
_cell.angle_gamma   90.00
#
_symmetry.space_group_name_H-M   'P 1'
#
loop_
_entity.id
_entity.type
_entity.pdbx_description
1 polymer ?
#
loop_
_entity_poly.entity_id
_entity_poly.type
_entity_poly.pdbx_seq_one_letter_code
_entity_poly.pdbx_strand_id
1 'polypeptide(L)'
;MNNVEKLRNSLQKKEAVVAIMGLGYVGLPLAVSFAEKDFQVIGYDPSERKIDLVNRGESDIMDISSERLKQLVDAKKLEATWNPAELKRADAIIICVPTPLTKSYEPDISYIVSAVDTIRANMSSNTIVVLESTTYPGTSKELIYAPIASDGWKLDEDFYVCYSPERVDPGNQTYQTVNTPKVLGGMTPHAMDLGTALYGQVIDQVIPVASTEVAEMSKLLENTFRSVNIAFINEMAMLCEKLNIDVWETIEASSTKPFGFMRFNPGPGIGGHCIPLDPIYLSWKAKESNFFSRFIELAQETNQQMPENVVTKAMKTLNGQQKSLNGSRVLLLGMAYKENIDDLRESPSIPVFENLRKAGAIVSFCDPFATAYRAEDGEIHNTIPLVYEDLGKYDLVIVLTCHDVFDKEQIMTHSQLILDTKNVMGQSSSKVVRLGSGNGLHQSKVENLLLV
;
A
#
# COMPACT_ATOMS: atom_id res chain seq x y z
N MET A 1 -5.69 42.92 -7.59
CA MET A 1 -5.31 41.59 -7.06
C MET A 1 -4.19 41.05 -7.91
N ASN A 2 -3.10 40.63 -7.28
CA ASN A 2 -2.02 39.91 -7.96
C ASN A 2 -2.51 38.50 -8.38
N ASN A 3 -1.73 37.80 -9.22
CA ASN A 3 -2.13 36.49 -9.77
C ASN A 3 -2.42 35.45 -8.66
N VAL A 4 -1.59 35.44 -7.62
CA VAL A 4 -1.73 34.58 -6.43
C VAL A 4 -3.07 34.82 -5.72
N GLU A 5 -3.41 36.06 -5.43
CA GLU A 5 -4.68 36.42 -4.76
C GLU A 5 -5.91 36.04 -5.61
N LYS A 6 -5.84 36.22 -6.93
CA LYS A 6 -6.93 35.82 -7.83
C LYS A 6 -7.14 34.32 -7.80
N LEU A 7 -6.06 33.54 -7.91
CA LEU A 7 -6.14 32.08 -7.87
C LEU A 7 -6.62 31.58 -6.52
N ARG A 8 -6.07 32.11 -5.41
CA ARG A 8 -6.52 31.78 -4.05
C ARG A 8 -8.01 32.02 -3.87
N ASN A 9 -8.51 33.16 -4.34
CA ASN A 9 -9.94 33.47 -4.26
C ASN A 9 -10.78 32.51 -5.11
N SER A 10 -10.32 32.16 -6.31
CA SER A 10 -10.98 31.19 -7.19
C SER A 10 -11.09 29.81 -6.52
N LEU A 11 -10.01 29.35 -5.87
CA LEU A 11 -9.98 28.11 -5.08
C LEU A 11 -10.99 28.15 -3.92
N GLN A 12 -10.99 29.22 -3.12
CA GLN A 12 -11.88 29.36 -1.96
C GLN A 12 -13.36 29.46 -2.36
N LYS A 13 -13.66 30.05 -3.52
CA LYS A 13 -15.02 30.13 -4.07
C LYS A 13 -15.43 28.91 -4.88
N LYS A 14 -14.51 27.95 -5.08
CA LYS A 14 -14.70 26.75 -5.92
C LYS A 14 -15.03 27.09 -7.38
N GLU A 15 -14.53 28.24 -7.84
CA GLU A 15 -14.61 28.69 -9.24
C GLU A 15 -13.46 28.09 -10.07
N ALA A 16 -12.39 27.65 -9.41
CA ALA A 16 -11.23 27.01 -10.02
C ALA A 16 -11.57 25.61 -10.55
N VAL A 17 -10.93 25.22 -11.66
CA VAL A 17 -11.00 23.86 -12.21
C VAL A 17 -9.80 23.05 -11.74
N VAL A 18 -10.05 21.86 -11.19
CA VAL A 18 -9.02 20.95 -10.70
C VAL A 18 -8.87 19.78 -11.66
N ALA A 19 -7.69 19.58 -12.22
CA ALA A 19 -7.36 18.39 -12.99
C ALA A 19 -6.59 17.38 -12.13
N ILE A 20 -6.97 16.11 -12.22
CA ILE A 20 -6.29 15.00 -11.57
C ILE A 20 -5.73 14.09 -12.66
N MET A 21 -4.40 13.92 -12.71
CA MET A 21 -3.72 13.08 -13.69
C MET A 21 -3.40 11.70 -13.09
N GLY A 22 -4.06 10.67 -13.61
CA GLY A 22 -4.01 9.29 -13.12
C GLY A 22 -5.22 8.96 -12.24
N LEU A 23 -6.17 8.18 -12.76
CA LEU A 23 -7.42 7.81 -12.08
C LEU A 23 -7.32 6.43 -11.42
N GLY A 24 -6.20 6.21 -10.74
CA GLY A 24 -5.93 5.01 -9.94
C GLY A 24 -6.52 5.11 -8.52
N TYR A 25 -6.03 4.26 -7.63
CA TYR A 25 -6.46 4.19 -6.23
C TYR A 25 -6.17 5.46 -5.41
N VAL A 26 -5.30 6.35 -5.89
CA VAL A 26 -5.05 7.66 -5.26
C VAL A 26 -5.86 8.76 -5.94
N GLY A 27 -5.73 8.89 -7.27
CA GLY A 27 -6.31 10.02 -7.98
C GLY A 27 -7.83 9.98 -8.10
N LEU A 28 -8.47 8.81 -8.26
CA LEU A 28 -9.94 8.76 -8.35
C LEU A 28 -10.62 9.17 -7.03
N PRO A 29 -10.20 8.69 -5.84
CA PRO A 29 -10.73 9.19 -4.57
C PRO A 29 -10.51 10.70 -4.37
N LEU A 30 -9.36 11.23 -4.80
CA LEU A 30 -9.08 12.66 -4.71
C LEU A 30 -10.00 13.47 -5.65
N ALA A 31 -10.20 12.99 -6.89
CA ALA A 31 -11.11 13.60 -7.86
C ALA A 31 -12.55 13.65 -7.33
N VAL A 32 -13.01 12.55 -6.74
CA VAL A 32 -14.32 12.47 -6.06
C VAL A 32 -14.40 13.48 -4.91
N SER A 33 -13.37 13.57 -4.08
CA SER A 33 -13.34 14.48 -2.92
C SER A 33 -13.45 15.96 -3.35
N PHE A 34 -12.77 16.37 -4.42
CA PHE A 34 -12.93 17.72 -4.99
C PHE A 34 -14.32 17.95 -5.58
N ALA A 35 -14.83 17.00 -6.35
CA ALA A 35 -16.15 17.11 -6.98
C ALA A 35 -17.29 17.19 -5.95
N GLU A 36 -17.20 16.42 -4.84
CA GLU A 36 -18.12 16.49 -3.70
C GLU A 36 -18.09 17.84 -2.97
N LYS A 37 -17.01 18.61 -3.11
CA LYS A 37 -16.90 19.99 -2.59
C LYS A 37 -17.28 21.06 -3.61
N ASP A 38 -17.98 20.67 -4.67
CA ASP A 38 -18.51 21.49 -5.77
C ASP A 38 -17.50 21.99 -6.80
N PHE A 39 -16.25 21.55 -6.75
CA PHE A 39 -15.29 21.87 -7.81
C PHE A 39 -15.71 21.26 -9.15
N GLN A 40 -15.31 21.91 -10.23
CA GLN A 40 -15.27 21.30 -11.55
C GLN A 40 -13.97 20.49 -11.64
N VAL A 41 -14.10 19.18 -11.86
CA VAL A 41 -12.97 18.25 -11.86
C VAL A 41 -12.79 17.59 -13.22
N ILE A 42 -11.57 17.65 -13.74
CA ILE A 42 -11.13 16.94 -14.93
C ILE A 42 -10.28 15.75 -14.51
N GLY A 43 -10.75 14.54 -14.72
CA GLY A 43 -9.94 13.33 -14.56
C GLY A 43 -9.18 13.01 -15.84
N TYR A 44 -7.85 13.11 -15.85
CA TYR A 44 -7.04 12.74 -17.00
C TYR A 44 -6.39 11.37 -16.80
N ASP A 45 -6.57 10.45 -17.73
CA ASP A 45 -5.90 9.14 -17.72
C ASP A 45 -5.63 8.68 -19.17
N PRO A 46 -4.44 8.11 -19.47
CA PRO A 46 -4.16 7.59 -20.82
C PRO A 46 -4.96 6.33 -21.18
N SER A 47 -5.58 5.66 -20.19
CA SER A 47 -6.37 4.45 -20.44
C SER A 47 -7.81 4.80 -20.86
N GLU A 48 -8.14 4.65 -22.15
CA GLU A 48 -9.51 4.82 -22.66
C GLU A 48 -10.54 4.01 -21.87
N ARG A 49 -10.21 2.75 -21.52
CA ARG A 49 -11.05 1.89 -20.69
C ARG A 49 -11.39 2.55 -19.34
N LYS A 50 -10.40 3.18 -18.69
CA LYS A 50 -10.58 3.87 -17.40
C LYS A 50 -11.51 5.08 -17.58
N ILE A 51 -11.29 5.87 -18.63
CA ILE A 51 -12.12 7.03 -18.96
C ILE A 51 -13.58 6.61 -19.18
N ASP A 52 -13.82 5.56 -19.96
CA ASP A 52 -15.17 5.06 -20.26
C ASP A 52 -15.91 4.53 -19.03
N LEU A 53 -15.20 3.90 -18.09
CA LEU A 53 -15.78 3.47 -16.81
C LEU A 53 -16.19 4.68 -15.97
N VAL A 54 -15.28 5.63 -15.78
CA VAL A 54 -15.52 6.81 -14.95
C VAL A 54 -16.68 7.64 -15.50
N ASN A 55 -16.71 7.90 -16.80
CA ASN A 55 -17.79 8.67 -17.43
C ASN A 55 -19.16 7.96 -17.44
N ARG A 56 -19.20 6.64 -17.20
CA ARG A 56 -20.46 5.91 -16.95
C ARG A 56 -20.88 5.89 -15.48
N GLY A 57 -20.04 6.43 -14.58
CA GLY A 57 -20.24 6.32 -13.14
C GLY A 57 -19.91 4.94 -12.59
N GLU A 58 -19.11 4.14 -13.31
CA GLU A 58 -18.69 2.80 -12.89
C GLU A 58 -17.29 2.90 -12.26
N SER A 59 -17.17 2.53 -10.98
CA SER A 59 -15.87 2.50 -10.30
C SER A 59 -15.23 1.11 -10.42
N ASP A 60 -13.94 1.07 -10.74
CA ASP A 60 -13.12 -0.15 -10.76
C ASP A 60 -12.11 -0.19 -9.60
N ILE A 61 -12.32 0.62 -8.56
CA ILE A 61 -11.58 0.57 -7.29
C ILE A 61 -12.55 0.41 -6.12
N MET A 62 -12.09 -0.24 -5.05
CA MET A 62 -12.94 -0.58 -3.89
C MET A 62 -13.32 0.64 -3.03
N ASP A 63 -12.43 1.63 -2.93
CA ASP A 63 -12.61 2.78 -2.03
C ASP A 63 -13.72 3.76 -2.48
N ILE A 64 -14.13 3.68 -3.75
CA ILE A 64 -15.17 4.54 -4.33
C ILE A 64 -16.27 3.65 -4.91
N SER A 65 -17.49 3.81 -4.41
CA SER A 65 -18.64 3.09 -4.95
C SER A 65 -19.12 3.72 -6.26
N SER A 66 -19.64 2.89 -7.17
CA SER A 66 -20.22 3.36 -8.44
C SER A 66 -21.38 4.34 -8.20
N GLU A 67 -22.16 4.17 -7.12
CA GLU A 67 -23.24 5.09 -6.78
C GLU A 67 -22.73 6.49 -6.47
N ARG A 68 -21.67 6.61 -5.66
CA ARG A 68 -21.04 7.91 -5.35
C ARG A 68 -20.47 8.56 -6.60
N LEU A 69 -19.73 7.79 -7.40
CA LEU A 69 -19.12 8.30 -8.63
C LEU A 69 -20.18 8.77 -9.63
N LYS A 70 -21.24 7.98 -9.83
CA LYS A 70 -22.32 8.27 -10.75
C LYS A 70 -23.03 9.59 -10.43
N GLN A 71 -23.27 9.89 -9.15
CA GLN A 71 -23.91 11.15 -8.75
C GLN A 71 -23.11 12.37 -9.23
N LEU A 72 -21.78 12.32 -9.14
CA LEU A 72 -20.89 13.43 -9.50
C LEU A 72 -20.77 13.61 -11.02
N VAL A 73 -20.74 12.49 -11.75
CA VAL A 73 -20.70 12.48 -13.21
C VAL A 73 -22.04 12.97 -13.79
N ASP A 74 -23.16 12.47 -13.28
CA ASP A 74 -24.50 12.92 -13.71
C ASP A 74 -24.73 14.41 -13.38
N ALA A 75 -24.15 14.91 -12.27
CA ALA A 75 -24.15 16.32 -11.91
C ALA A 75 -23.14 17.19 -12.70
N LYS A 76 -22.33 16.59 -13.58
CA LYS A 76 -21.25 17.24 -14.35
C LYS A 76 -20.25 17.98 -13.45
N LYS A 77 -19.94 17.40 -12.30
CA LYS A 77 -18.87 17.86 -11.40
C LYS A 77 -17.54 17.15 -11.66
N LEU A 78 -17.60 15.94 -12.21
CA LEU A 78 -16.44 15.16 -12.61
C LEU A 78 -16.62 14.66 -14.05
N GLU A 79 -15.65 14.96 -14.90
CA GLU A 79 -15.56 14.45 -16.27
C GLU A 79 -14.17 13.83 -16.48
N ALA A 80 -14.12 12.63 -17.05
CA ALA A 80 -12.86 11.97 -17.38
C ALA A 80 -12.53 12.15 -18.87
N THR A 81 -11.25 12.34 -19.21
CA THR A 81 -10.77 12.52 -20.57
C THR A 81 -9.37 11.94 -20.76
N TRP A 82 -9.08 11.48 -21.98
CA TRP A 82 -7.72 11.17 -22.43
C TRP A 82 -7.14 12.28 -23.33
N ASN A 83 -7.92 13.33 -23.63
CA ASN A 83 -7.49 14.45 -24.44
C ASN A 83 -6.68 15.44 -23.58
N PRO A 84 -5.35 15.58 -23.81
CA PRO A 84 -4.52 16.45 -22.99
C PRO A 84 -4.83 17.94 -23.17
N ALA A 85 -5.48 18.34 -24.26
CA ALA A 85 -5.85 19.74 -24.50
C ALA A 85 -6.83 20.28 -23.44
N GLU A 86 -7.57 19.41 -22.76
CA GLU A 86 -8.49 19.78 -21.69
C GLU A 86 -7.79 20.35 -20.45
N LEU A 87 -6.49 20.03 -20.25
CA LEU A 87 -5.70 20.58 -19.15
C LEU A 87 -5.54 22.10 -19.23
N LYS A 88 -5.77 22.72 -20.41
CA LYS A 88 -5.76 24.19 -20.56
C LYS A 88 -6.83 24.87 -19.72
N ARG A 89 -7.90 24.16 -19.36
CA ARG A 89 -8.99 24.66 -18.51
C ARG A 89 -8.62 24.65 -17.03
N ALA A 90 -7.58 23.94 -16.63
CA ALA A 90 -7.26 23.68 -15.22
C ALA A 90 -6.47 24.82 -14.57
N ASP A 91 -6.93 25.25 -13.40
CA ASP A 91 -6.22 26.17 -12.51
C ASP A 91 -5.30 25.41 -11.55
N ALA A 92 -5.62 24.16 -11.24
CA ALA A 92 -4.81 23.24 -10.45
C ALA A 92 -4.66 21.90 -11.17
N ILE A 93 -3.46 21.35 -11.24
CA ILE A 93 -3.17 20.04 -11.82
C ILE A 93 -2.45 19.19 -10.77
N ILE A 94 -3.03 18.05 -10.39
CA ILE A 94 -2.49 17.13 -9.38
C ILE A 94 -2.05 15.83 -10.07
N ILE A 95 -0.80 15.43 -9.87
CA ILE A 95 -0.17 14.27 -10.51
C ILE A 95 -0.22 13.06 -9.56
N CYS A 96 -1.05 12.08 -9.91
CA CYS A 96 -1.35 10.86 -9.17
C CYS A 96 -1.01 9.59 -10.01
N VAL A 97 0.07 9.65 -10.78
CA VAL A 97 0.49 8.58 -11.68
C VAL A 97 1.30 7.50 -10.94
N PRO A 98 1.36 6.26 -11.47
CA PRO A 98 2.16 5.21 -10.86
C PRO A 98 3.66 5.55 -10.81
N THR A 99 4.32 5.07 -9.75
CA THR A 99 5.77 5.17 -9.56
C THR A 99 6.32 3.77 -9.25
N PRO A 100 6.34 2.86 -10.23
CA PRO A 100 6.80 1.49 -10.02
C PRO A 100 8.33 1.43 -9.96
N LEU A 101 8.84 0.26 -9.59
CA LEU A 101 10.25 -0.07 -9.76
C LEU A 101 10.47 -0.86 -11.06
N THR A 102 11.64 -0.68 -11.66
CA THR A 102 12.11 -1.53 -12.76
C THR A 102 12.43 -2.95 -12.24
N LYS A 103 12.67 -3.90 -13.16
CA LYS A 103 13.14 -5.26 -12.81
C LYS A 103 14.46 -5.27 -12.05
N SER A 104 15.24 -4.18 -12.14
CA SER A 104 16.50 -4.00 -11.42
C SER A 104 16.33 -3.28 -10.09
N TYR A 105 15.09 -3.07 -9.61
CA TYR A 105 14.76 -2.33 -8.40
C TYR A 105 15.22 -0.86 -8.44
N GLU A 106 15.08 -0.21 -9.59
CA GLU A 106 15.33 1.22 -9.74
C GLU A 106 13.99 1.97 -9.89
N PRO A 107 13.87 3.21 -9.36
CA PRO A 107 12.73 4.08 -9.63
C PRO A 107 12.42 4.23 -11.12
N ASP A 108 11.20 3.86 -11.54
CA ASP A 108 10.71 4.18 -12.88
C ASP A 108 9.98 5.53 -12.88
N ILE A 109 10.70 6.57 -13.29
CA ILE A 109 10.18 7.95 -13.34
C ILE A 109 9.43 8.27 -14.65
N SER A 110 9.34 7.34 -15.59
CA SER A 110 8.80 7.61 -16.93
C SER A 110 7.36 8.13 -16.92
N TYR A 111 6.55 7.66 -15.97
CA TYR A 111 5.16 8.10 -15.78
C TYR A 111 5.07 9.57 -15.34
N ILE A 112 5.91 9.99 -14.38
CA ILE A 112 5.97 11.39 -13.93
C ILE A 112 6.46 12.28 -15.08
N VAL A 113 7.53 11.88 -15.77
CA VAL A 113 8.07 12.62 -16.92
C VAL A 113 6.99 12.79 -18.00
N SER A 114 6.28 11.72 -18.36
CA SER A 114 5.19 11.78 -19.34
C SER A 114 4.05 12.71 -18.90
N ALA A 115 3.67 12.69 -17.61
CA ALA A 115 2.68 13.60 -17.07
C ALA A 115 3.14 15.06 -17.17
N VAL A 116 4.40 15.35 -16.81
CA VAL A 116 4.97 16.71 -16.89
C VAL A 116 5.07 17.19 -18.33
N ASP A 117 5.49 16.36 -19.28
CA ASP A 117 5.53 16.73 -20.70
C ASP A 117 4.13 17.06 -21.24
N THR A 118 3.12 16.32 -20.77
CA THR A 118 1.72 16.61 -21.09
C THR A 118 1.28 17.96 -20.54
N ILE A 119 1.64 18.28 -19.29
CA ILE A 119 1.39 19.57 -18.64
C ILE A 119 2.09 20.70 -19.40
N ARG A 120 3.38 20.57 -19.69
CA ARG A 120 4.19 21.59 -20.41
C ARG A 120 3.55 22.00 -21.74
N ALA A 121 2.99 21.04 -22.47
CA ALA A 121 2.35 21.30 -23.76
C ALA A 121 0.92 21.87 -23.65
N ASN A 122 0.25 21.75 -22.50
CA ASN A 122 -1.19 22.00 -22.40
C ASN A 122 -1.64 22.81 -21.17
N MET A 123 -0.75 23.30 -20.31
CA MET A 123 -1.15 24.13 -19.18
C MET A 123 -1.37 25.59 -19.58
N SER A 124 -2.14 26.30 -18.75
CA SER A 124 -2.32 27.75 -18.83
C SER A 124 -1.38 28.46 -17.84
N SER A 125 -1.25 29.78 -17.98
CA SER A 125 -0.58 30.60 -16.96
C SER A 125 -1.46 30.73 -15.72
N ASN A 126 -0.81 30.98 -14.60
CA ASN A 126 -1.35 30.99 -13.25
C ASN A 126 -1.92 29.63 -12.78
N THR A 127 -1.25 28.53 -13.14
CA THR A 127 -1.64 27.16 -12.74
C THR A 127 -0.77 26.64 -11.59
N ILE A 128 -1.39 26.01 -10.58
CA ILE A 128 -0.66 25.24 -9.55
C ILE A 128 -0.51 23.79 -10.00
N VAL A 129 0.73 23.28 -9.98
CA VAL A 129 1.05 21.88 -10.25
C VAL A 129 1.46 21.21 -8.95
N VAL A 130 0.77 20.13 -8.58
CA VAL A 130 1.04 19.39 -7.35
C VAL A 130 1.44 17.96 -7.68
N LEU A 131 2.57 17.51 -7.14
CA LEU A 131 2.94 16.09 -7.17
C LEU A 131 2.41 15.39 -5.92
N GLU A 132 1.61 14.35 -6.13
CA GLU A 132 1.13 13.46 -5.06
C GLU A 132 1.78 12.07 -5.13
N SER A 133 2.19 11.67 -6.33
CA SER A 133 2.87 10.40 -6.59
C SER A 133 4.12 10.26 -5.71
N THR A 134 4.26 9.12 -5.03
CA THR A 134 5.37 8.91 -4.09
C THR A 134 6.68 8.76 -4.85
N THR A 135 7.72 9.47 -4.41
CA THR A 135 8.98 9.55 -5.13
C THR A 135 10.14 9.95 -4.21
N TYR A 136 11.34 10.12 -4.77
CA TYR A 136 12.53 10.54 -4.05
C TYR A 136 12.59 12.07 -3.79
N PRO A 137 13.29 12.52 -2.71
CA PRO A 137 13.46 13.94 -2.43
C PRO A 137 14.23 14.64 -3.56
N GLY A 138 13.66 15.73 -4.07
CA GLY A 138 14.16 16.48 -5.23
C GLY A 138 13.29 16.35 -6.47
N THR A 139 12.36 15.40 -6.53
CA THR A 139 11.58 15.11 -7.75
C THR A 139 10.77 16.31 -8.23
N SER A 140 10.07 17.02 -7.33
CA SER A 140 9.28 18.20 -7.70
C SER A 140 10.16 19.30 -8.32
N LYS A 141 11.40 19.43 -7.84
CA LYS A 141 12.36 20.39 -8.37
C LYS A 141 12.96 19.93 -9.71
N GLU A 142 13.41 18.69 -9.77
CA GLU A 142 14.14 18.10 -10.90
C GLU A 142 13.24 17.80 -12.09
N LEU A 143 12.04 17.25 -11.84
CA LEU A 143 11.17 16.72 -12.88
C LEU A 143 9.97 17.61 -13.20
N ILE A 144 9.59 18.54 -12.33
CA ILE A 144 8.45 19.46 -12.59
C ILE A 144 8.94 20.88 -12.81
N TYR A 145 9.56 21.49 -11.80
CA TYR A 145 9.99 22.89 -11.89
C TYR A 145 11.04 23.11 -12.99
N ALA A 146 12.13 22.35 -12.98
CA ALA A 146 13.22 22.60 -13.93
C ALA A 146 12.80 22.45 -15.40
N PRO A 147 12.03 21.42 -15.81
CA PRO A 147 11.55 21.30 -17.19
C PRO A 147 10.52 22.35 -17.59
N ILE A 148 9.61 22.77 -16.70
CA ILE A 148 8.65 23.83 -17.00
C ILE A 148 9.36 25.18 -17.12
N ALA A 149 10.31 25.47 -16.21
CA ALA A 149 11.06 26.73 -16.22
C ALA A 149 12.00 26.85 -17.43
N SER A 150 12.54 25.75 -17.95
CA SER A 150 13.41 25.77 -19.14
C SER A 150 12.66 26.15 -20.43
N ASP A 151 11.34 25.98 -20.45
CA ASP A 151 10.47 26.45 -21.54
C ASP A 151 10.16 27.96 -21.45
N GLY A 152 10.70 28.65 -20.45
CA GLY A 152 10.57 30.11 -20.26
C GLY A 152 9.45 30.54 -19.30
N TRP A 153 8.73 29.59 -18.69
CA TRP A 153 7.74 29.86 -17.65
C TRP A 153 8.41 30.28 -16.35
N LYS A 154 7.80 31.21 -15.62
CA LYS A 154 8.35 31.71 -14.36
C LYS A 154 7.57 31.18 -13.15
N LEU A 155 8.30 30.54 -12.23
CA LEU A 155 7.77 30.16 -10.93
C LEU A 155 7.32 31.41 -10.15
N ASP A 156 6.19 31.31 -9.46
CA ASP A 156 5.53 32.40 -8.71
C ASP A 156 4.94 33.55 -9.54
N GLU A 157 5.03 33.49 -10.87
CA GLU A 157 4.36 34.42 -11.78
C GLU A 157 3.36 33.68 -12.69
N ASP A 158 3.86 32.65 -13.39
CA ASP A 158 3.08 31.88 -14.36
C ASP A 158 2.66 30.51 -13.85
N PHE A 159 3.38 29.91 -12.91
CA PHE A 159 3.01 28.63 -12.32
C PHE A 159 3.56 28.48 -10.91
N TYR A 160 3.00 27.52 -10.17
CA TYR A 160 3.37 27.22 -8.79
C TYR A 160 3.56 25.72 -8.63
N VAL A 161 4.50 25.30 -7.78
CA VAL A 161 4.81 23.88 -7.58
C VAL A 161 4.70 23.50 -6.11
N CYS A 162 3.95 22.43 -5.86
CA CYS A 162 3.85 21.80 -4.55
C CYS A 162 4.06 20.29 -4.63
N TYR A 163 4.37 19.70 -3.48
CA TYR A 163 4.33 18.28 -3.24
C TYR A 163 3.40 18.00 -2.06
N SER A 164 2.53 17.01 -2.19
CA SER A 164 1.62 16.62 -1.12
C SER A 164 1.36 15.12 -1.17
N PRO A 165 2.08 14.31 -0.37
CA PRO A 165 2.01 12.87 -0.49
C PRO A 165 0.64 12.34 -0.07
N GLU A 166 0.21 11.25 -0.70
CA GLU A 166 -0.89 10.44 -0.19
C GLU A 166 -0.45 9.65 1.04
N ARG A 167 -1.30 9.58 2.07
CA ARG A 167 -1.09 8.90 3.36
C ARG A 167 -2.25 7.97 3.74
N VAL A 168 -3.24 7.81 2.87
CA VAL A 168 -4.36 6.88 3.04
C VAL A 168 -3.86 5.44 3.24
N ASP A 169 -4.52 4.74 4.16
CA ASP A 169 -4.37 3.30 4.38
C ASP A 169 -5.59 2.57 3.77
N PRO A 170 -5.44 1.84 2.66
CA PRO A 170 -6.57 1.20 1.98
C PRO A 170 -7.38 0.30 2.90
N GLY A 171 -8.72 0.39 2.85
CA GLY A 171 -9.62 -0.39 3.72
C GLY A 171 -9.68 0.07 5.19
N ASN A 172 -9.10 1.22 5.55
CA ASN A 172 -9.19 1.77 6.89
C ASN A 172 -10.57 2.41 7.15
N GLN A 173 -11.29 1.90 8.15
CA GLN A 173 -12.65 2.38 8.47
C GLN A 173 -12.66 3.71 9.23
N THR A 174 -11.56 4.07 9.91
CA THR A 174 -11.47 5.26 10.77
C THR A 174 -10.87 6.44 10.02
N TYR A 175 -9.82 6.20 9.24
CA TYR A 175 -9.08 7.23 8.52
C TYR A 175 -9.29 7.08 7.02
N GLN A 176 -9.87 8.10 6.41
CA GLN A 176 -10.12 8.23 4.97
C GLN A 176 -9.37 9.46 4.44
N THR A 177 -9.45 9.72 3.13
CA THR A 177 -8.77 10.85 2.49
C THR A 177 -9.02 12.18 3.20
N VAL A 178 -10.28 12.48 3.56
CA VAL A 178 -10.69 13.79 4.12
C VAL A 178 -10.08 14.06 5.51
N ASN A 179 -10.06 13.06 6.40
CA ASN A 179 -9.65 13.27 7.80
C ASN A 179 -8.19 12.88 8.10
N THR A 180 -7.48 12.30 7.13
CA THR A 180 -6.06 12.00 7.27
C THR A 180 -5.25 13.28 7.05
N PRO A 181 -4.42 13.72 8.03
CA PRO A 181 -3.66 14.96 7.87
C PRO A 181 -2.74 14.90 6.66
N LYS A 182 -2.84 15.89 5.76
CA LYS A 182 -2.06 15.93 4.53
C LYS A 182 -0.86 16.84 4.69
N VAL A 183 0.34 16.29 4.51
CA VAL A 183 1.58 17.08 4.49
C VAL A 183 1.64 17.87 3.17
N LEU A 184 2.07 19.12 3.23
CA LEU A 184 2.19 19.97 2.05
C LEU A 184 3.53 20.70 2.07
N GLY A 185 4.31 20.54 1.01
CA GLY A 185 5.50 21.34 0.74
C GLY A 185 5.29 22.20 -0.50
N GLY A 186 5.46 23.52 -0.39
CA GLY A 186 5.53 24.42 -1.54
C GLY A 186 6.97 24.76 -1.87
N MET A 187 7.30 24.93 -3.15
CA MET A 187 8.65 25.40 -3.54
C MET A 187 8.89 26.87 -3.14
N THR A 188 7.82 27.62 -2.90
CA THR A 188 7.82 29.03 -2.52
C THR A 188 6.71 29.32 -1.50
N PRO A 189 6.75 30.48 -0.81
CA PRO A 189 5.65 30.90 0.06
C PRO A 189 4.31 31.06 -0.68
N HIS A 190 4.31 31.55 -1.93
CA HIS A 190 3.08 31.66 -2.72
C HIS A 190 2.53 30.28 -3.10
N ALA A 191 3.38 29.34 -3.52
CA ALA A 191 2.96 27.98 -3.81
C ALA A 191 2.40 27.30 -2.55
N MET A 192 3.05 27.45 -1.40
CA MET A 192 2.56 26.92 -0.12
C MET A 192 1.16 27.42 0.22
N ASP A 193 0.95 28.73 0.10
CA ASP A 193 -0.33 29.36 0.41
C ASP A 193 -1.44 28.90 -0.56
N LEU A 194 -1.14 28.81 -1.87
CA LEU A 194 -2.08 28.29 -2.86
C LEU A 194 -2.40 26.81 -2.66
N GLY A 195 -1.39 25.99 -2.38
CA GLY A 195 -1.59 24.56 -2.08
C GLY A 195 -2.41 24.36 -0.80
N THR A 196 -2.21 25.20 0.20
CA THR A 196 -3.00 25.19 1.45
C THR A 196 -4.44 25.58 1.17
N ALA A 197 -4.66 26.61 0.34
CA ALA A 197 -6.00 27.03 -0.07
C ALA A 197 -6.73 25.97 -0.90
N LEU A 198 -6.02 25.25 -1.76
CA LEU A 198 -6.54 24.13 -2.57
C LEU A 198 -6.96 22.95 -1.68
N TYR A 199 -6.00 22.35 -0.96
CA TYR A 199 -6.30 21.15 -0.16
C TYR A 199 -7.17 21.43 1.05
N GLY A 200 -7.11 22.64 1.63
CA GLY A 200 -7.98 23.03 2.74
C GLY A 200 -9.49 23.06 2.39
N GLN A 201 -9.87 22.93 1.12
CA GLN A 201 -11.28 22.76 0.74
C GLN A 201 -11.79 21.32 0.90
N VAL A 202 -10.89 20.34 0.82
CA VAL A 202 -11.22 18.90 0.75
C VAL A 202 -10.64 18.08 1.90
N ILE A 203 -9.58 18.56 2.57
CA ILE A 203 -8.91 17.90 3.70
C ILE A 203 -9.14 18.70 4.99
N ASP A 204 -9.45 18.01 6.08
CA ASP A 204 -9.69 18.62 7.39
C ASP A 204 -8.44 19.30 7.97
N GLN A 205 -7.27 18.71 7.77
CA GLN A 205 -6.01 19.21 8.30
C GLN A 205 -4.88 19.15 7.27
N VAL A 206 -4.42 20.33 6.83
CA VAL A 206 -3.20 20.49 6.02
C VAL A 206 -2.03 20.86 6.92
N ILE A 207 -0.92 20.14 6.80
CA ILE A 207 0.32 20.32 7.57
C ILE A 207 1.40 20.91 6.65
N PRO A 208 1.59 22.23 6.64
CA PRO A 208 2.63 22.85 5.83
C PRO A 208 4.03 22.54 6.39
N VAL A 209 4.97 22.26 5.51
CA VAL A 209 6.40 22.05 5.84
C VAL A 209 7.31 22.98 5.04
N ALA A 210 8.58 23.05 5.40
CA ALA A 210 9.48 24.08 4.89
C ALA A 210 9.76 24.03 3.38
N SER A 211 9.65 22.86 2.73
CA SER A 211 9.89 22.72 1.29
C SER A 211 9.23 21.46 0.72
N THR A 212 9.22 21.34 -0.61
CA THR A 212 8.82 20.11 -1.31
C THR A 212 9.67 18.91 -0.90
N GLU A 213 10.98 19.08 -0.73
CA GLU A 213 11.90 17.99 -0.35
C GLU A 213 11.62 17.46 1.05
N VAL A 214 11.24 18.32 2.00
CA VAL A 214 10.82 17.89 3.35
C VAL A 214 9.55 17.05 3.26
N ALA A 215 8.59 17.46 2.42
CA ALA A 215 7.35 16.72 2.22
C ALA A 215 7.60 15.36 1.50
N GLU A 216 8.44 15.34 0.46
CA GLU A 216 8.89 14.12 -0.24
C GLU A 216 9.58 13.14 0.72
N MET A 217 10.53 13.64 1.51
CA MET A 217 11.26 12.84 2.48
C MET A 217 10.35 12.29 3.59
N SER A 218 9.34 13.05 4.02
CA SER A 218 8.42 12.62 5.08
C SER A 218 7.70 11.31 4.71
N LYS A 219 7.26 11.19 3.46
CA LYS A 219 6.56 9.99 2.97
C LYS A 219 7.48 8.76 2.95
N LEU A 220 8.70 8.93 2.44
CA LEU A 220 9.67 7.83 2.43
C LEU A 220 10.09 7.43 3.83
N LEU A 221 10.23 8.40 4.75
CA LEU A 221 10.55 8.13 6.14
C LEU A 221 9.44 7.33 6.83
N GLU A 222 8.18 7.68 6.63
CA GLU A 222 7.02 6.95 7.17
C GLU A 222 7.05 5.47 6.77
N ASN A 223 7.21 5.18 5.47
CA ASN A 223 7.18 3.82 4.96
C ASN A 223 8.48 3.04 5.24
N THR A 224 9.63 3.71 5.23
CA THR A 224 10.92 3.11 5.65
C THR A 224 10.88 2.74 7.13
N PHE A 225 10.34 3.62 7.99
CA PHE A 225 10.16 3.33 9.42
C PHE A 225 9.28 2.10 9.63
N ARG A 226 8.16 1.98 8.91
CA ARG A 226 7.29 0.80 8.97
C ARG A 226 8.03 -0.46 8.52
N SER A 227 8.68 -0.43 7.35
CA SER A 227 9.40 -1.57 6.78
C SER A 227 10.49 -2.11 7.71
N VAL A 228 11.29 -1.22 8.29
CA VAL A 228 12.34 -1.56 9.25
C VAL A 228 11.77 -2.20 10.51
N ASN A 229 10.72 -1.64 11.11
CA ASN A 229 10.19 -2.19 12.36
C ASN A 229 9.50 -3.54 12.14
N ILE A 230 8.90 -3.76 10.96
CA ILE A 230 8.37 -5.07 10.57
C ILE A 230 9.52 -6.07 10.40
N ALA A 231 10.61 -5.70 9.73
CA ALA A 231 11.80 -6.56 9.61
C ALA A 231 12.36 -6.94 10.99
N PHE A 232 12.50 -5.95 11.87
CA PHE A 232 12.98 -6.18 13.22
C PHE A 232 12.09 -7.16 13.98
N ILE A 233 10.76 -7.00 13.94
CA ILE A 233 9.88 -7.92 14.66
C ILE A 233 9.82 -9.32 14.04
N ASN A 234 9.97 -9.42 12.71
CA ASN A 234 10.14 -10.68 12.01
C ASN A 234 11.42 -11.42 12.45
N GLU A 235 12.54 -10.71 12.56
CA GLU A 235 13.79 -11.26 13.08
C GLU A 235 13.64 -11.70 14.55
N MET A 236 12.95 -10.90 15.37
CA MET A 236 12.64 -11.27 16.76
C MET A 236 11.77 -12.53 16.83
N ALA A 237 10.80 -12.71 15.94
CA ALA A 237 10.02 -13.93 15.86
C ALA A 237 10.90 -15.15 15.59
N MET A 238 11.83 -15.07 14.64
CA MET A 238 12.78 -16.15 14.34
C MET A 238 13.72 -16.44 15.53
N LEU A 239 14.16 -15.41 16.25
CA LEU A 239 14.98 -15.56 17.46
C LEU A 239 14.19 -16.22 18.59
N CYS A 240 12.97 -15.74 18.87
CA CYS A 240 12.06 -16.31 19.86
C CYS A 240 11.81 -17.80 19.61
N GLU A 241 11.67 -18.22 18.34
CA GLU A 241 11.56 -19.65 18.01
C GLU A 241 12.78 -20.46 18.45
N LYS A 242 13.99 -19.96 18.22
CA LYS A 242 15.24 -20.62 18.63
C LYS A 242 15.39 -20.67 20.16
N LEU A 243 14.90 -19.64 20.85
CA LEU A 243 14.92 -19.54 22.31
C LEU A 243 13.75 -20.24 22.98
N ASN A 244 12.80 -20.78 22.20
CA ASN A 244 11.56 -21.37 22.68
C ASN A 244 10.70 -20.40 23.53
N ILE A 245 10.60 -19.15 23.07
CA ILE A 245 9.80 -18.07 23.66
C ILE A 245 8.64 -17.74 22.70
N ASP A 246 7.48 -17.35 23.22
CA ASP A 246 6.38 -16.85 22.40
C ASP A 246 6.57 -15.36 22.07
N VAL A 247 6.83 -15.06 20.80
CA VAL A 247 6.99 -13.66 20.36
C VAL A 247 5.70 -12.85 20.54
N TRP A 248 4.52 -13.48 20.42
CA TRP A 248 3.25 -12.76 20.49
C TRP A 248 2.95 -12.28 21.91
N GLU A 249 3.14 -13.16 22.90
CA GLU A 249 3.08 -12.79 24.32
C GLU A 249 4.13 -11.73 24.65
N THR A 250 5.35 -11.86 24.12
CA THR A 250 6.44 -10.89 24.31
C THR A 250 6.07 -9.51 23.77
N ILE A 251 5.45 -9.44 22.59
CA ILE A 251 4.95 -8.20 21.98
C ILE A 251 3.82 -7.61 22.82
N GLU A 252 2.88 -8.42 23.28
CA GLU A 252 1.77 -7.98 24.14
C GLU A 252 2.29 -7.38 25.45
N ALA A 253 3.22 -8.06 26.12
CA ALA A 253 3.86 -7.57 27.33
C ALA A 253 4.60 -6.25 27.06
N SER A 254 5.36 -6.16 25.96
CA SER A 254 6.08 -4.93 25.57
C SER A 254 5.13 -3.77 25.26
N SER A 255 3.97 -4.07 24.66
CA SER A 255 2.93 -3.09 24.31
C SER A 255 2.26 -2.44 25.52
N THR A 256 2.40 -3.02 26.72
CA THR A 256 1.90 -2.40 27.96
C THR A 256 2.70 -1.15 28.36
N LYS A 257 3.90 -0.96 27.81
CA LYS A 257 4.72 0.22 28.07
C LYS A 257 4.15 1.42 27.29
N PRO A 258 3.74 2.51 27.96
CA PRO A 258 3.02 3.62 27.31
C PRO A 258 3.90 4.51 26.42
N PHE A 259 5.22 4.27 26.36
CA PHE A 259 6.16 5.05 25.56
C PHE A 259 7.33 4.19 25.07
N GLY A 260 7.90 4.56 23.93
CA GLY A 260 9.12 3.94 23.39
C GLY A 260 8.95 2.53 22.83
N PHE A 261 7.73 1.99 22.78
CA PHE A 261 7.41 0.77 22.06
C PHE A 261 6.18 1.00 21.18
N MET A 262 6.39 1.00 19.86
CA MET A 262 5.31 1.01 18.88
C MET A 262 5.11 -0.43 18.42
N ARG A 263 3.88 -0.95 18.59
CA ARG A 263 3.60 -2.35 18.26
C ARG A 263 3.66 -2.57 16.75
N PHE A 264 4.53 -3.48 16.34
CA PHE A 264 4.51 -4.15 15.04
C PHE A 264 4.32 -5.64 15.29
N ASN A 265 3.71 -6.34 14.34
CA ASN A 265 3.46 -7.77 14.43
C ASN A 265 4.28 -8.49 13.35
N PRO A 266 4.84 -9.68 13.65
CA PRO A 266 5.47 -10.50 12.64
C PRO A 266 4.42 -11.08 11.69
N GLY A 267 4.85 -11.54 10.53
CA GLY A 267 3.94 -12.09 9.52
C GLY A 267 4.64 -12.83 8.40
N PRO A 268 3.89 -13.29 7.38
CA PRO A 268 4.45 -14.05 6.26
C PRO A 268 5.35 -13.22 5.34
N GLY A 269 5.33 -11.90 5.49
CA GLY A 269 6.11 -10.94 4.71
C GLY A 269 5.40 -9.59 4.65
N ILE A 270 5.86 -8.71 3.77
CA ILE A 270 5.25 -7.41 3.50
C ILE A 270 4.79 -7.40 2.05
N GLY A 271 3.58 -6.88 1.79
CA GLY A 271 3.10 -6.62 0.43
C GLY A 271 2.47 -5.25 0.24
N GLY A 272 1.78 -5.07 -0.88
CA GLY A 272 1.16 -3.81 -1.30
C GLY A 272 2.12 -2.85 -2.01
N HIS A 273 1.63 -1.66 -2.37
CA HIS A 273 2.36 -0.76 -3.30
C HIS A 273 3.50 0.03 -2.69
N CYS A 274 3.47 0.29 -1.38
CA CYS A 274 4.33 1.33 -0.81
C CYS A 274 5.47 0.76 0.05
N ILE A 275 5.16 -0.14 0.99
CA ILE A 275 6.17 -0.56 1.99
C ILE A 275 7.33 -1.35 1.37
N PRO A 276 7.10 -2.24 0.37
CA PRO A 276 8.22 -2.92 -0.30
C PRO A 276 9.02 -2.02 -1.25
N LEU A 277 8.39 -0.99 -1.84
CA LEU A 277 8.98 -0.16 -2.90
C LEU A 277 9.65 1.11 -2.38
N ASP A 278 8.98 1.89 -1.54
CA ASP A 278 9.42 3.24 -1.13
C ASP A 278 10.80 3.28 -0.45
N PRO A 279 11.19 2.30 0.41
CA PRO A 279 12.53 2.31 0.98
C PRO A 279 13.64 2.14 -0.08
N ILE A 280 13.32 1.53 -1.23
CA ILE A 280 14.24 1.41 -2.38
C ILE A 280 14.46 2.77 -3.04
N TYR A 281 13.42 3.61 -3.17
CA TYR A 281 13.57 4.99 -3.66
C TYR A 281 14.56 5.78 -2.80
N LEU A 282 14.44 5.67 -1.48
CA LEU A 282 15.34 6.36 -0.55
C LEU A 282 16.77 5.82 -0.65
N SER A 283 16.93 4.50 -0.70
CA SER A 283 18.25 3.86 -0.87
C SER A 283 18.90 4.26 -2.20
N TRP A 284 18.15 4.30 -3.29
CA TRP A 284 18.61 4.73 -4.60
C TRP A 284 19.08 6.18 -4.60
N LYS A 285 18.27 7.12 -4.08
CA LYS A 285 18.67 8.55 -4.01
C LYS A 285 19.87 8.78 -3.10
N ALA A 286 19.97 8.01 -2.02
CA ALA A 286 21.11 8.08 -1.11
C ALA A 286 22.44 7.65 -1.78
N LYS A 287 22.39 6.65 -2.68
CA LYS A 287 23.56 6.20 -3.45
C LYS A 287 24.14 7.31 -4.34
N GLU A 288 23.30 8.17 -4.93
CA GLU A 288 23.77 9.35 -5.68
C GLU A 288 24.59 10.31 -4.80
N SER A 289 24.29 10.37 -3.51
CA SER A 289 25.02 11.16 -2.51
C SER A 289 26.15 10.38 -1.83
N ASN A 290 26.54 9.22 -2.37
CA ASN A 290 27.54 8.31 -1.80
C ASN A 290 27.21 7.87 -0.35
N PHE A 291 25.92 7.78 -0.01
CA PHE A 291 25.42 7.27 1.26
C PHE A 291 24.73 5.91 1.07
N PHE A 292 25.24 4.88 1.74
CA PHE A 292 24.73 3.52 1.64
C PHE A 292 24.05 3.11 2.95
N SER A 293 22.72 3.06 2.94
CA SER A 293 21.95 2.71 4.12
C SER A 293 21.84 1.19 4.30
N ARG A 294 22.87 0.60 4.93
CA ARG A 294 22.91 -0.85 5.25
C ARG A 294 21.68 -1.32 6.05
N PHE A 295 21.07 -0.43 6.82
CA PHE A 295 19.93 -0.74 7.65
C PHE A 295 18.64 -0.94 6.83
N ILE A 296 18.45 -0.15 5.76
CA ILE A 296 17.33 -0.32 4.84
C ILE A 296 17.48 -1.62 4.05
N GLU A 297 18.69 -1.90 3.57
CA GLU A 297 19.00 -3.13 2.83
C GLU A 297 18.75 -4.37 3.70
N LEU A 298 19.25 -4.38 4.94
CA LEU A 298 19.01 -5.50 5.87
C LEU A 298 17.51 -5.70 6.16
N ALA A 299 16.76 -4.62 6.35
CA ALA A 299 15.33 -4.72 6.58
C ALA A 299 14.60 -5.35 5.38
N GLN A 300 15.00 -4.98 4.16
CA GLN A 300 14.44 -5.56 2.94
C GLN A 300 14.78 -7.04 2.79
N GLU A 301 16.04 -7.41 3.01
CA GLU A 301 16.47 -8.81 2.98
C GLU A 301 15.68 -9.67 3.98
N THR A 302 15.55 -9.22 5.23
CA THR A 302 14.77 -9.93 6.26
C THR A 302 13.31 -10.09 5.85
N ASN A 303 12.68 -9.03 5.35
CA ASN A 303 11.27 -9.09 4.94
C ASN A 303 11.05 -9.99 3.71
N GLN A 304 11.95 -9.98 2.73
CA GLN A 304 11.88 -10.82 1.54
C GLN A 304 12.11 -12.31 1.84
N GLN A 305 12.84 -12.64 2.92
CA GLN A 305 13.06 -14.02 3.35
C GLN A 305 11.88 -14.62 4.13
N MET A 306 10.92 -13.81 4.59
CA MET A 306 9.80 -14.31 5.40
C MET A 306 8.93 -15.38 4.73
N PRO A 307 8.61 -15.30 3.42
CA PRO A 307 7.94 -16.39 2.71
C PRO A 307 8.69 -17.73 2.81
N GLU A 308 10.02 -17.73 2.68
CA GLU A 308 10.83 -18.95 2.84
C GLU A 308 10.84 -19.46 4.29
N ASN A 309 10.83 -18.55 5.27
CA ASN A 309 10.69 -18.89 6.68
C ASN A 309 9.33 -19.55 6.96
N VAL A 310 8.24 -19.06 6.35
CA VAL A 310 6.91 -19.69 6.45
C VAL A 310 6.91 -21.10 5.87
N VAL A 311 7.52 -21.31 4.69
CA VAL A 311 7.66 -22.64 4.09
C VAL A 311 8.47 -23.57 5.00
N THR A 312 9.56 -23.06 5.58
CA THR A 312 10.38 -23.80 6.55
C THR A 312 9.58 -24.17 7.80
N LYS A 313 8.76 -23.26 8.31
CA LYS A 313 7.86 -23.53 9.43
C LYS A 313 6.80 -24.57 9.04
N ALA A 314 6.21 -24.50 7.85
CA ALA A 314 5.27 -25.49 7.33
C ALA A 314 5.89 -26.89 7.28
N MET A 315 7.13 -27.01 6.78
CA MET A 315 7.89 -28.27 6.80
C MET A 315 8.06 -28.82 8.23
N LYS A 316 8.47 -27.98 9.18
CA LYS A 316 8.64 -28.38 10.58
C LYS A 316 7.32 -28.80 11.23
N THR A 317 6.24 -28.06 10.95
CA THR A 317 4.88 -28.34 11.44
C THR A 317 4.39 -29.71 10.96
N LEU A 318 4.52 -30.01 9.66
CA LEU A 318 4.19 -31.32 9.10
C LEU A 318 5.07 -32.45 9.66
N ASN A 319 6.38 -32.21 9.80
CA ASN A 319 7.31 -33.18 10.38
C ASN A 319 6.94 -33.52 11.83
N GLY A 320 6.38 -32.58 12.59
CA GLY A 320 5.83 -32.84 13.93
C GLY A 320 4.70 -33.88 13.94
N GLN A 321 4.01 -34.04 12.82
CA GLN A 321 3.00 -35.07 12.57
C GLN A 321 3.53 -36.24 11.71
N GLN A 322 4.86 -36.37 11.59
CA GLN A 322 5.52 -37.38 10.76
C GLN A 322 5.11 -37.37 9.28
N LYS A 323 4.73 -36.20 8.75
CA LYS A 323 4.43 -35.99 7.32
C LYS A 323 5.52 -35.16 6.66
N SER A 324 5.89 -35.51 5.43
CA SER A 324 6.77 -34.69 4.58
C SER A 324 5.99 -33.57 3.91
N LEU A 325 6.64 -32.43 3.62
CA LEU A 325 6.01 -31.39 2.80
C LEU A 325 5.74 -31.86 1.37
N ASN A 326 6.70 -32.54 0.75
CA ASN A 326 6.50 -33.15 -0.57
C ASN A 326 5.36 -34.19 -0.49
N GLY A 327 4.36 -34.03 -1.34
CA GLY A 327 3.16 -34.86 -1.40
C GLY A 327 2.04 -34.48 -0.43
N SER A 328 2.28 -33.58 0.52
CA SER A 328 1.23 -33.09 1.43
C SER A 328 0.27 -32.13 0.72
N ARG A 329 -1.02 -32.24 1.04
CA ARG A 329 -2.05 -31.29 0.61
C ARG A 329 -2.06 -30.09 1.54
N VAL A 330 -1.77 -28.92 1.00
CA VAL A 330 -1.69 -27.66 1.75
C VAL A 330 -2.76 -26.70 1.25
N LEU A 331 -3.57 -26.16 2.16
CA LEU A 331 -4.51 -25.10 1.86
C LEU A 331 -4.00 -23.76 2.40
N LEU A 332 -3.92 -22.76 1.54
CA LEU A 332 -3.67 -21.37 1.93
C LEU A 332 -5.00 -20.65 2.13
N LEU A 333 -5.20 -20.05 3.30
CA LEU A 333 -6.31 -19.15 3.55
C LEU A 333 -5.82 -17.70 3.39
N GLY A 334 -6.35 -17.05 2.35
CA GLY A 334 -5.96 -15.71 1.92
C GLY A 334 -4.77 -15.69 0.96
N MET A 335 -4.90 -14.93 -0.11
CA MET A 335 -3.89 -14.63 -1.13
C MET A 335 -3.63 -13.14 -1.27
N ALA A 336 -4.60 -12.27 -0.99
CA ALA A 336 -4.41 -10.82 -0.97
C ALA A 336 -3.34 -10.40 0.04
N TYR A 337 -2.67 -9.26 -0.20
CA TYR A 337 -1.59 -8.79 0.69
C TYR A 337 -2.12 -8.23 2.03
N LYS A 338 -3.40 -7.85 2.09
CA LYS A 338 -4.08 -7.28 3.27
C LYS A 338 -5.49 -7.87 3.38
N GLU A 339 -6.03 -7.90 4.59
CA GLU A 339 -7.39 -8.36 4.84
C GLU A 339 -8.43 -7.51 4.07
N ASN A 340 -9.51 -8.17 3.65
CA ASN A 340 -10.71 -7.58 3.02
C ASN A 340 -10.50 -6.79 1.72
N ILE A 341 -9.40 -7.01 1.00
CA ILE A 341 -9.16 -6.46 -0.34
C ILE A 341 -8.82 -7.58 -1.33
N ASP A 342 -8.90 -7.30 -2.63
CA ASP A 342 -8.63 -8.25 -3.73
C ASP A 342 -7.21 -8.13 -4.30
N ASP A 343 -6.35 -7.31 -3.69
CA ASP A 343 -5.08 -6.92 -4.28
C ASP A 343 -3.95 -7.94 -4.00
N LEU A 344 -3.40 -8.46 -5.09
CA LEU A 344 -2.32 -9.43 -5.11
C LEU A 344 -0.93 -8.81 -5.31
N ARG A 345 -0.83 -7.50 -5.59
CA ARG A 345 0.44 -6.84 -5.90
C ARG A 345 1.40 -6.94 -4.70
N GLU A 346 2.59 -7.48 -4.97
CA GLU A 346 3.62 -7.77 -3.96
C GLU A 346 3.12 -8.62 -2.78
N SER A 347 2.01 -9.37 -2.93
CA SER A 347 1.48 -10.16 -1.81
C SER A 347 2.50 -11.21 -1.35
N PRO A 348 2.81 -11.31 -0.04
CA PRO A 348 3.72 -12.33 0.47
C PRO A 348 3.14 -13.75 0.33
N SER A 349 1.84 -13.88 0.10
CA SER A 349 1.19 -15.18 -0.12
C SER A 349 1.60 -15.81 -1.45
N ILE A 350 1.95 -15.00 -2.45
CA ILE A 350 2.42 -15.48 -3.75
C ILE A 350 3.73 -16.28 -3.63
N PRO A 351 4.84 -15.73 -3.11
CA PRO A 351 6.07 -16.50 -2.95
C PRO A 351 5.88 -17.68 -1.98
N VAL A 352 4.99 -17.61 -0.99
CA VAL A 352 4.66 -18.79 -0.17
C VAL A 352 4.03 -19.90 -1.02
N PHE A 353 3.03 -19.57 -1.86
CA PHE A 353 2.38 -20.52 -2.77
C PHE A 353 3.40 -21.16 -3.72
N GLU A 354 4.22 -20.36 -4.39
CA GLU A 354 5.20 -20.85 -5.36
C GLU A 354 6.28 -21.71 -4.68
N ASN A 355 6.78 -21.30 -3.52
CA ASN A 355 7.82 -22.05 -2.81
C ASN A 355 7.31 -23.39 -2.26
N LEU A 356 6.05 -23.46 -1.81
CA LEU A 356 5.41 -24.72 -1.43
C LEU A 356 5.26 -25.67 -2.63
N ARG A 357 4.83 -25.17 -3.79
CA ARG A 357 4.76 -25.96 -5.05
C ARG A 357 6.15 -26.46 -5.46
N LYS A 358 7.16 -25.59 -5.45
CA LYS A 358 8.57 -25.93 -5.76
C LYS A 358 9.10 -27.01 -4.81
N ALA A 359 8.66 -27.03 -3.55
CA ALA A 359 8.99 -28.08 -2.58
C ALA A 359 8.20 -29.38 -2.74
N GLY A 360 7.29 -29.47 -3.72
CA GLY A 360 6.51 -30.66 -4.05
C GLY A 360 5.20 -30.81 -3.28
N ALA A 361 4.72 -29.76 -2.60
CA ALA A 361 3.40 -29.78 -1.97
C ALA A 361 2.28 -29.65 -3.01
N ILE A 362 1.11 -30.22 -2.71
CA ILE A 362 -0.11 -30.07 -3.50
C ILE A 362 -0.88 -28.89 -2.91
N VAL A 363 -0.72 -27.70 -3.51
CA VAL A 363 -1.21 -26.45 -2.92
C VAL A 363 -2.55 -26.03 -3.53
N SER A 364 -3.50 -25.68 -2.68
CA SER A 364 -4.72 -24.96 -3.05
C SER A 364 -4.79 -23.66 -2.25
N PHE A 365 -5.53 -22.66 -2.74
CA PHE A 365 -5.81 -21.45 -1.96
C PHE A 365 -7.30 -21.14 -1.96
N CYS A 366 -7.73 -20.50 -0.88
CA CYS A 366 -9.07 -19.95 -0.72
C CYS A 366 -8.94 -18.47 -0.37
N ASP A 367 -9.37 -17.60 -1.27
CA ASP A 367 -9.49 -16.16 -1.06
C ASP A 367 -10.83 -15.66 -1.65
N PRO A 368 -11.71 -15.06 -0.83
CA PRO A 368 -13.03 -14.61 -1.26
C PRO A 368 -12.99 -13.35 -2.13
N PHE A 369 -11.88 -12.60 -2.14
CA PHE A 369 -11.73 -11.35 -2.89
C PHE A 369 -10.75 -11.53 -4.05
N ALA A 370 -9.57 -12.10 -3.81
CA ALA A 370 -8.56 -12.38 -4.83
C ALA A 370 -8.80 -13.75 -5.48
N THR A 371 -9.77 -13.83 -6.39
CA THR A 371 -10.31 -15.11 -6.88
C THR A 371 -9.43 -15.87 -7.86
N ALA A 372 -8.42 -15.22 -8.46
CA ALA A 372 -7.52 -15.86 -9.42
C ALA A 372 -6.12 -15.26 -9.34
N TYR A 373 -5.11 -16.11 -9.50
CA TYR A 373 -3.70 -15.76 -9.54
C TYR A 373 -3.04 -16.44 -10.75
N ARG A 374 -2.18 -15.71 -11.47
CA ARG A 374 -1.37 -16.25 -12.54
C ARG A 374 0.02 -16.56 -12.00
N ALA A 375 0.36 -17.85 -11.92
CA ALA A 375 1.64 -18.34 -11.44
C ALA A 375 2.81 -17.99 -12.37
N GLU A 376 4.03 -18.16 -11.86
CA GLU A 376 5.28 -17.91 -12.61
C GLU A 376 5.38 -18.74 -13.90
N ASP A 377 4.80 -19.94 -13.91
CA ASP A 377 4.73 -20.85 -15.06
C ASP A 377 3.65 -20.44 -16.09
N GLY A 378 2.88 -19.38 -15.80
CA GLY A 378 1.79 -18.86 -16.63
C GLY A 378 0.43 -19.53 -16.38
N GLU A 379 0.36 -20.58 -15.55
CA GLU A 379 -0.88 -21.25 -15.15
C GLU A 379 -1.76 -20.30 -14.34
N ILE A 380 -3.08 -20.35 -14.58
CA ILE A 380 -4.05 -19.59 -13.78
C ILE A 380 -4.62 -20.51 -12.73
N HIS A 381 -4.35 -20.21 -11.46
CA HIS A 381 -4.93 -20.89 -10.32
C HIS A 381 -6.12 -20.07 -9.82
N ASN A 382 -7.28 -20.73 -9.72
CA ASN A 382 -8.50 -20.13 -9.18
C ASN A 382 -8.64 -20.48 -7.70
N THR A 383 -9.26 -19.59 -6.94
CA THR A 383 -9.66 -19.85 -5.56
C THR A 383 -10.59 -21.07 -5.53
N ILE A 384 -10.43 -21.91 -4.51
CA ILE A 384 -11.43 -22.93 -4.21
C ILE A 384 -12.57 -22.30 -3.40
N PRO A 385 -13.79 -22.86 -3.46
CA PRO A 385 -14.86 -22.48 -2.55
C PRO A 385 -14.49 -22.80 -1.09
N LEU A 386 -14.84 -21.90 -0.16
CA LEU A 386 -14.67 -22.17 1.27
C LEU A 386 -15.77 -23.12 1.74
N VAL A 387 -15.41 -24.39 1.94
CA VAL A 387 -16.26 -25.41 2.56
C VAL A 387 -15.53 -25.91 3.80
N TYR A 388 -16.01 -25.53 4.99
CA TYR A 388 -15.30 -25.79 6.24
C TYR A 388 -15.13 -27.28 6.50
N GLU A 389 -16.14 -28.09 6.18
CA GLU A 389 -16.14 -29.54 6.35
C GLU A 389 -15.04 -30.23 5.54
N ASP A 390 -14.59 -29.59 4.45
CA ASP A 390 -13.54 -30.09 3.58
C ASP A 390 -12.13 -29.76 4.06
N LEU A 391 -11.96 -28.89 5.06
CA LEU A 391 -10.65 -28.53 5.61
C LEU A 391 -9.89 -29.75 6.16
N GLY A 392 -10.62 -30.78 6.61
CA GLY A 392 -10.05 -32.04 7.07
C GLY A 392 -9.39 -32.88 5.97
N LYS A 393 -9.53 -32.51 4.68
CA LYS A 393 -8.86 -33.18 3.55
C LYS A 393 -7.40 -32.73 3.40
N TYR A 394 -7.04 -31.59 3.96
CA TYR A 394 -5.71 -31.01 3.88
C TYR A 394 -4.84 -31.47 5.06
N ASP A 395 -3.58 -31.76 4.76
CA ASP A 395 -2.59 -32.14 5.76
C ASP A 395 -2.11 -30.94 6.58
N LEU A 396 -2.19 -29.73 5.99
CA LEU A 396 -1.89 -28.46 6.63
C LEU A 396 -2.76 -27.33 6.05
N VAL A 397 -3.34 -26.53 6.93
CA VAL A 397 -3.97 -25.24 6.58
C VAL A 397 -3.03 -24.13 7.03
N ILE A 398 -2.68 -23.20 6.15
CA ILE A 398 -1.83 -22.04 6.45
C ILE A 398 -2.67 -20.78 6.35
N VAL A 399 -2.73 -20.01 7.44
CA VAL A 399 -3.40 -18.71 7.45
C VAL A 399 -2.38 -17.64 7.09
N LEU A 400 -2.55 -17.02 5.91
CA LEU A 400 -1.67 -15.96 5.41
C LEU A 400 -2.33 -14.59 5.51
N THR A 401 -3.59 -14.50 5.07
CA THR A 401 -4.42 -13.30 5.18
C THR A 401 -5.79 -13.70 5.71
N CYS A 402 -6.15 -13.17 6.88
CA CYS A 402 -7.39 -13.56 7.57
C CYS A 402 -8.48 -12.52 7.32
N HIS A 403 -9.20 -12.66 6.20
CA HIS A 403 -10.37 -11.85 5.90
C HIS A 403 -11.45 -12.02 6.97
N ASP A 404 -12.26 -10.99 7.20
CA ASP A 404 -13.29 -11.00 8.25
C ASP A 404 -14.39 -12.04 7.99
N VAL A 405 -14.58 -12.41 6.73
CA VAL A 405 -15.55 -13.45 6.33
C VAL A 405 -15.13 -14.86 6.76
N PHE A 406 -13.88 -15.07 7.18
CA PHE A 406 -13.41 -16.36 7.64
C PHE A 406 -13.83 -16.62 9.10
N ASP A 407 -14.70 -17.60 9.31
CA ASP A 407 -14.99 -18.14 10.63
C ASP A 407 -13.81 -18.95 11.19
N LYS A 408 -13.14 -18.35 12.17
CA LYS A 408 -11.95 -18.90 12.85
C LYS A 408 -12.29 -20.16 13.66
N GLU A 409 -13.47 -20.23 14.26
CA GLU A 409 -13.90 -21.40 15.03
C GLU A 409 -14.14 -22.60 14.11
N GLN A 410 -14.74 -22.36 12.95
CA GLN A 410 -14.95 -23.40 11.94
C GLN A 410 -13.63 -23.89 11.34
N ILE A 411 -12.68 -22.99 11.06
CA ILE A 411 -11.33 -23.37 10.62
C ILE A 411 -10.64 -24.23 11.68
N MET A 412 -10.67 -23.78 12.93
CA MET A 412 -10.07 -24.49 14.05
C MET A 412 -10.74 -25.84 14.30
N THR A 413 -12.05 -25.97 14.08
CA THR A 413 -12.79 -27.23 14.26
C THR A 413 -12.43 -28.24 13.19
N HIS A 414 -12.49 -27.85 11.92
CA HIS A 414 -12.44 -28.80 10.80
C HIS A 414 -11.05 -29.09 10.22
N SER A 415 -10.06 -28.22 10.43
CA SER A 415 -8.69 -28.46 9.96
C SER A 415 -8.04 -29.63 10.70
N GLN A 416 -7.06 -30.33 10.11
CA GLN A 416 -6.25 -31.32 10.84
C GLN A 416 -5.10 -30.64 11.62
N LEU A 417 -4.44 -29.69 10.96
CA LEU A 417 -3.25 -28.99 11.44
C LEU A 417 -3.25 -27.59 10.85
N ILE A 418 -2.91 -26.59 11.66
CA ILE A 418 -2.94 -25.18 11.28
C ILE A 418 -1.57 -24.56 11.53
N LEU A 419 -1.05 -23.85 10.52
CA LEU A 419 0.03 -22.89 10.67
C LEU A 419 -0.56 -21.48 10.59
N ASP A 420 -0.63 -20.81 11.74
CA ASP A 420 -1.13 -19.45 11.84
C ASP A 420 0.03 -18.44 11.80
N THR A 421 0.13 -17.70 10.69
CA THR A 421 1.20 -16.70 10.51
C THR A 421 0.82 -15.31 11.03
N LYS A 422 -0.43 -15.13 11.48
CA LYS A 422 -1.03 -13.83 11.81
C LYS A 422 -1.52 -13.75 13.27
N ASN A 423 -1.41 -14.83 14.03
CA ASN A 423 -1.89 -14.95 15.41
C ASN A 423 -3.39 -14.63 15.55
N VAL A 424 -4.19 -15.15 14.63
CA VAL A 424 -5.65 -15.01 14.63
C VAL A 424 -6.36 -16.19 15.28
N MET A 425 -5.68 -17.32 15.44
CA MET A 425 -6.21 -18.54 16.05
C MET A 425 -5.99 -18.61 17.56
N GLY A 426 -5.23 -17.67 18.14
CA GLY A 426 -5.00 -17.60 19.60
C GLY A 426 -3.82 -18.44 20.07
N GLN A 427 -4.01 -19.34 21.03
CA GLN A 427 -2.90 -20.08 21.66
C GLN A 427 -2.38 -21.24 20.81
N SER A 428 -1.08 -21.52 20.94
CA SER A 428 -0.47 -22.69 20.32
C SER A 428 -0.97 -24.00 20.96
N SER A 429 -1.14 -25.05 20.16
CA SER A 429 -1.56 -26.38 20.61
C SER A 429 -0.92 -27.46 19.74
N SER A 430 -1.25 -28.73 19.97
CA SER A 430 -0.84 -29.83 19.07
C SER A 430 -1.41 -29.66 17.64
N LYS A 431 -2.50 -28.89 17.51
CA LYS A 431 -3.21 -28.61 16.27
C LYS A 431 -2.83 -27.27 15.65
N VAL A 432 -2.50 -26.27 16.45
CA VAL A 432 -2.22 -24.90 16.01
C VAL A 432 -0.77 -24.54 16.31
N VAL A 433 0.01 -24.35 15.26
CA VAL A 433 1.38 -23.83 15.35
C VAL A 433 1.36 -22.38 14.87
N ARG A 434 1.96 -21.46 15.63
CA ARG A 434 2.08 -20.06 15.22
C ARG A 434 3.49 -19.72 14.78
N LEU A 435 3.59 -18.82 13.79
CA LEU A 435 4.86 -18.17 13.44
C LEU A 435 5.40 -17.43 14.68
N GLY A 436 6.68 -17.62 15.02
CA GLY A 436 7.27 -16.93 16.18
C GLY A 436 6.88 -17.49 17.55
N SER A 437 5.94 -18.44 17.61
CA SER A 437 5.77 -19.27 18.80
C SER A 437 6.84 -20.35 18.75
N GLY A 438 7.60 -20.50 19.85
CA GLY A 438 8.57 -21.58 20.06
C GLY A 438 8.02 -22.97 19.73
N ASN A 439 8.82 -24.02 19.95
CA ASN A 439 8.33 -25.37 19.76
C ASN A 439 7.20 -25.66 20.78
N GLY A 440 5.94 -25.44 20.38
CA GLY A 440 4.73 -25.77 21.14
C GLY A 440 4.63 -27.25 21.56
N LEU A 441 5.57 -28.07 21.10
CA LEU A 441 5.78 -29.45 21.53
C LEU A 441 6.23 -29.61 22.99
N HIS A 442 6.66 -28.55 23.68
CA HIS A 442 7.04 -28.64 25.10
C HIS A 442 5.98 -28.18 26.10
N GLN A 443 4.92 -27.49 25.69
CA GLN A 443 3.86 -27.11 26.64
C GLN A 443 3.03 -28.32 27.13
N SER A 444 2.96 -29.41 26.36
CA SER A 444 2.33 -30.67 26.82
C SER A 444 3.09 -31.37 27.97
N LYS A 445 4.33 -30.97 28.28
CA LYS A 445 5.06 -31.48 29.44
C LYS A 445 4.80 -30.69 30.73
N VAL A 446 4.37 -29.43 30.63
CA VAL A 446 4.14 -28.60 31.82
C VAL A 446 2.80 -28.92 32.49
N GLU A 447 1.77 -29.30 31.71
CA GLU A 447 0.51 -29.79 32.28
C GLU A 447 0.68 -31.08 33.12
N ASN A 448 1.68 -31.91 32.79
CA ASN A 448 1.99 -33.11 33.57
C ASN A 448 2.89 -32.85 34.81
N LEU A 449 3.42 -31.64 34.98
CA LEU A 449 4.26 -31.27 36.13
C LEU A 449 3.49 -30.53 37.23
N LEU A 450 2.26 -30.09 36.97
CA LEU A 450 1.37 -29.44 37.95
C LEU A 450 0.37 -30.42 38.61
N LEU A 451 0.46 -31.72 38.28
CA LEU A 451 -0.38 -32.78 38.82
C LEU A 451 0.38 -33.81 39.69
N VAL A 452 1.55 -33.45 40.23
CA VAL A 452 2.30 -34.27 41.21
C VAL A 452 2.47 -33.55 42.53
#